data_AF-A0A7M3M066-F1
#
_entry.id   AF-A0A7M3M066-F1
#
_cell.length_a   1.000
_cell.length_b   1.000
_cell.length_c   1.000
_cell.angle_alpha   90.00
_cell.angle_beta   90.00
_cell.angle_gamma   90.00
#
_symmetry.space_group_name_H-M   'P 1'
#
loop_
_entity.id
_entity.type
_entity.pdbx_description
1 polymer ?
#
loop_
_entity_poly.entity_id
_entity_poly.type
_entity_poly.pdbx_seq_one_letter_code
_entity_poly.pdbx_strand_id
1 'polypeptide(L)'
;MTALVIGVSHRVVPPAVLERFALTAPDTAMLLDRLSAIPAIAEAAVLATCNRVEIYVETGQPDPEPYAVAAPGPGAGPHDAAVGDALAGLGALTGNSTEELRTHCYVHRGPAAVEHLIRVSCGLDSMALGDAQIRGQIRAAYTLAAHHGSVGPVLHGLFQHALRAGKRAESETSVGRSAASMVGVALDVAAEAVGWLAGRRALVVGAGTLGALSAASLHRAGVTDVTVVNRSPEPARRLAARHGHRSAGLEELPALLYDTDLVLSATGAREPVVTRELAAPALAGRAADRGPLVLVDLALPRDVDPGLAAEPRVRLIDLAALDTRLKETAALVPVDDAYRIVAEETAAYHDGRRRERVTPLIVAMRSNALSIAEAEVDRLLDRAPALTGSVRGEVERTARRIAEKLMHRPTVRVREMAAQPDGHAYVQVVHDLFGPAEPAGPPRPGTTAEPTGSHGPGTSAEPTGPPGPGTTAEPTGPPGPGTTADPSEPPGPPPAPTSATTPATHPAPKTGGDRP
;
A
#
# COMPACT_ATOMS: atom_id res chain seq x y z
N MET A 1 12.61 -10.74 0.61
CA MET A 1 11.24 -10.28 0.85
C MET A 1 11.29 -9.04 1.73
N THR A 2 11.25 -7.89 1.08
CA THR A 2 11.47 -6.59 1.73
C THR A 2 10.35 -5.66 1.29
N ALA A 3 9.70 -5.03 2.27
CA ALA A 3 8.76 -3.95 2.02
C ALA A 3 9.53 -2.66 1.71
N LEU A 4 9.12 -1.98 0.66
CA LEU A 4 9.63 -0.70 0.21
C LEU A 4 8.46 0.28 0.17
N VAL A 5 8.68 1.51 0.62
CA VAL A 5 7.75 2.60 0.37
C VAL A 5 8.46 3.72 -0.37
N ILE A 6 7.84 4.17 -1.44
CA ILE A 6 8.26 5.32 -2.24
C ILE A 6 7.15 6.34 -2.11
N GLY A 7 7.45 7.52 -1.58
CA GLY A 7 6.40 8.46 -1.26
C GLY A 7 6.80 9.91 -1.31
N VAL A 8 5.80 10.75 -1.41
CA VAL A 8 5.89 12.20 -1.25
C VAL A 8 4.81 12.62 -0.25
N SER A 9 5.11 13.60 0.59
CA SER A 9 4.14 14.10 1.57
C SER A 9 4.35 15.58 1.87
N HIS A 10 3.34 16.21 2.47
CA HIS A 10 3.40 17.61 2.92
C HIS A 10 4.56 17.93 3.88
N ARG A 11 5.22 16.92 4.46
CA ARG A 11 6.41 17.10 5.31
C ARG A 11 7.68 17.39 4.54
N VAL A 12 7.79 16.85 3.34
CA VAL A 12 9.00 16.96 2.51
C VAL A 12 8.84 17.99 1.41
N VAL A 13 7.61 18.25 0.98
CA VAL A 13 7.32 19.24 -0.07
C VAL A 13 6.10 20.10 0.28
N PRO A 14 6.04 21.36 -0.20
CA PRO A 14 4.85 22.19 -0.08
C PRO A 14 3.63 21.59 -0.82
N PRO A 15 2.39 21.94 -0.43
CA PRO A 15 1.17 21.43 -1.09
C PRO A 15 1.13 21.65 -2.60
N ALA A 16 1.65 22.78 -3.10
CA ALA A 16 1.71 23.07 -4.53
C ALA A 16 2.59 22.09 -5.32
N VAL A 17 3.64 21.54 -4.68
CA VAL A 17 4.47 20.49 -5.30
C VAL A 17 3.77 19.15 -5.17
N LEU A 18 3.15 18.86 -4.03
CA LEU A 18 2.40 17.63 -3.79
C LEU A 18 1.24 17.45 -4.79
N GLU A 19 0.60 18.55 -5.20
CA GLU A 19 -0.47 18.58 -6.21
C GLU A 19 -0.03 17.94 -7.54
N ARG A 20 1.24 18.08 -7.92
CA ARG A 20 1.80 17.46 -9.13
C ARG A 20 1.81 15.92 -9.06
N PHE A 21 1.71 15.35 -7.87
CA PHE A 21 1.72 13.90 -7.64
C PHE A 21 0.30 13.36 -7.40
N ALA A 22 -0.71 14.23 -7.33
CA ALA A 22 -2.04 13.86 -6.93
C ALA A 22 -2.64 12.82 -7.90
N LEU A 23 -3.28 11.80 -7.33
CA LEU A 23 -3.93 10.73 -8.08
C LEU A 23 -5.42 10.78 -7.80
N THR A 24 -6.23 10.72 -8.85
CA THR A 24 -7.65 10.43 -8.69
C THR A 24 -7.86 8.93 -8.40
N ALA A 25 -9.08 8.55 -8.00
CA ALA A 25 -9.40 7.14 -7.79
C ALA A 25 -9.18 6.26 -9.05
N PRO A 26 -9.58 6.70 -10.27
CA PRO A 26 -9.20 6.01 -11.51
C PRO A 26 -7.69 5.89 -11.72
N ASP A 27 -6.92 6.96 -11.47
CA ASP A 27 -5.46 6.93 -11.65
C ASP A 27 -4.80 5.96 -10.67
N THR A 28 -5.31 5.89 -9.44
CA THR A 28 -4.82 4.95 -8.41
C THR A 28 -5.02 3.50 -8.86
N ALA A 29 -6.18 3.18 -9.44
CA ALA A 29 -6.45 1.84 -9.97
C ALA A 29 -5.53 1.51 -11.16
N MET A 30 -5.36 2.44 -12.11
CA MET A 30 -4.44 2.28 -13.23
C MET A 30 -2.98 2.10 -12.78
N LEU A 31 -2.57 2.81 -11.73
CA LEU A 31 -1.23 2.67 -11.16
C LEU A 31 -1.03 1.27 -10.56
N LEU A 32 -2.01 0.73 -9.84
CA LEU A 32 -1.94 -0.62 -9.28
C LEU A 32 -1.78 -1.69 -10.38
N ASP A 33 -2.53 -1.56 -11.48
CA ASP A 33 -2.43 -2.48 -12.61
C ASP A 33 -1.04 -2.42 -13.27
N ARG A 34 -0.49 -1.20 -13.44
CA ARG A 34 0.89 -1.00 -13.95
C ARG A 34 1.94 -1.60 -13.01
N LEU A 35 1.81 -1.36 -11.70
CA LEU A 35 2.75 -1.86 -10.70
C LEU A 35 2.77 -3.40 -10.67
N SER A 36 1.59 -4.02 -10.80
CA SER A 36 1.45 -5.48 -10.80
C SER A 36 2.02 -6.14 -12.07
N ALA A 37 2.18 -5.39 -13.15
CA ALA A 37 2.80 -5.87 -14.39
C ALA A 37 4.34 -5.84 -14.36
N ILE A 38 4.95 -5.22 -13.34
CA ILE A 38 6.41 -5.12 -13.23
C ILE A 38 6.96 -6.41 -12.59
N PRO A 39 7.82 -7.18 -13.29
CA PRO A 39 8.31 -8.47 -12.76
C PRO A 39 9.09 -8.38 -11.44
N ALA A 40 9.69 -7.22 -11.13
CA ALA A 40 10.43 -6.98 -9.90
C ALA A 40 9.52 -6.73 -8.68
N ILE A 41 8.22 -6.47 -8.89
CA ILE A 41 7.24 -6.14 -7.86
C ILE A 41 6.33 -7.36 -7.67
N ALA A 42 6.39 -7.98 -6.49
CA ALA A 42 5.54 -9.12 -6.18
C ALA A 42 4.19 -8.71 -5.58
N GLU A 43 4.18 -7.62 -4.81
CA GLU A 43 2.97 -7.05 -4.21
C GLU A 43 3.04 -5.52 -4.29
N ALA A 44 1.89 -4.86 -4.44
CA ALA A 44 1.78 -3.40 -4.51
C ALA A 44 0.51 -2.88 -3.82
N ALA A 45 0.63 -1.72 -3.17
CA ALA A 45 -0.49 -0.94 -2.66
C ALA A 45 -0.20 0.56 -2.81
N VAL A 46 -1.22 1.36 -3.07
CA VAL A 46 -1.09 2.81 -3.27
C VAL A 46 -1.96 3.55 -2.26
N LEU A 47 -1.35 4.41 -1.45
CA LEU A 47 -2.02 5.33 -0.54
C LEU A 47 -1.94 6.75 -1.12
N ALA A 48 -3.03 7.19 -1.75
CA ALA A 48 -3.18 8.56 -2.23
C ALA A 48 -4.17 9.31 -1.33
N THR A 49 -3.73 10.45 -0.81
CA THR A 49 -4.52 11.34 0.07
C THR A 49 -4.22 12.80 -0.30
N CYS A 50 -4.91 13.76 0.33
CA CYS A 50 -4.59 15.17 0.17
C CYS A 50 -3.23 15.59 0.75
N ASN A 51 -2.56 14.74 1.53
CA ASN A 51 -1.34 15.08 2.27
C ASN A 51 -0.14 14.19 1.93
N ARG A 52 -0.35 13.15 1.12
CA ARG A 52 0.66 12.18 0.71
C ARG A 52 0.21 11.33 -0.48
N VAL A 53 1.19 10.91 -1.27
CA VAL A 53 1.07 9.84 -2.25
C VAL A 53 2.21 8.87 -1.99
N GLU A 54 1.86 7.63 -1.64
CA GLU A 54 2.81 6.58 -1.26
C GLU A 54 2.52 5.30 -2.02
N ILE A 55 3.56 4.69 -2.54
CA ILE A 55 3.57 3.41 -3.23
C ILE A 55 4.31 2.42 -2.34
N TYR A 56 3.58 1.47 -1.79
CA TYR A 56 4.11 0.35 -1.01
C TYR A 56 4.29 -0.83 -1.93
N VAL A 57 5.50 -1.37 -2.01
CA VAL A 57 5.79 -2.56 -2.81
C VAL A 57 6.57 -3.60 -2.02
N GLU A 58 6.32 -4.85 -2.36
CA GLU A 58 7.17 -5.96 -1.98
C GLU A 58 8.03 -6.33 -3.20
N THR A 59 9.35 -6.38 -2.99
CA THR A 59 10.27 -6.94 -3.98
C THR A 59 10.68 -8.36 -3.56
N GLY A 60 10.49 -9.34 -4.45
CA GLY A 60 10.71 -10.77 -4.15
C GLY A 60 12.16 -11.16 -3.84
N GLN A 61 13.10 -10.22 -3.84
CA GLN A 61 14.51 -10.45 -3.53
C GLN A 61 14.84 -10.07 -2.07
N PRO A 62 15.79 -10.76 -1.40
CA PRO A 62 16.28 -10.35 -0.08
C PRO A 62 17.17 -9.10 -0.16
N ASP A 63 17.06 -8.21 0.84
CA ASP A 63 17.95 -7.05 0.97
C ASP A 63 19.43 -7.46 1.01
N PRO A 64 20.32 -6.71 0.35
CA PRO A 64 21.69 -6.58 0.82
C PRO A 64 21.72 -5.62 2.02
N GLU A 65 21.81 -6.18 3.23
CA GLU A 65 22.12 -5.51 4.53
C GLU A 65 21.13 -4.44 5.07
N PRO A 66 20.66 -4.55 6.33
CA PRO A 66 19.55 -3.75 6.89
C PRO A 66 19.89 -2.33 7.37
N TYR A 67 21.12 -1.82 7.22
CA TYR A 67 21.55 -0.53 7.80
C TYR A 67 21.98 0.56 6.80
N ALA A 68 21.84 0.35 5.49
CA ALA A 68 22.15 1.39 4.53
C ALA A 68 20.96 2.36 4.37
N VAL A 69 21.00 3.50 5.06
CA VAL A 69 20.27 4.70 4.62
C VAL A 69 20.97 5.19 3.35
N ALA A 70 20.61 4.59 2.22
CA ALA A 70 21.12 5.02 0.93
C ALA A 70 20.46 6.36 0.58
N ALA A 71 21.28 7.41 0.46
CA ALA A 71 20.91 8.55 -0.35
C ALA A 71 20.50 8.05 -1.76
N PRO A 72 19.53 8.66 -2.43
CA PRO A 72 19.15 8.27 -3.79
C PRO A 72 20.29 8.63 -4.76
N GLY A 73 21.31 7.78 -4.83
CA GLY A 73 22.31 7.74 -5.89
C GLY A 73 22.01 6.58 -6.84
N PRO A 74 22.56 6.59 -8.06
CA PRO A 74 22.31 5.54 -9.05
C PRO A 74 23.11 4.28 -8.67
N GLY A 75 22.57 3.47 -7.74
CA GLY A 75 23.07 2.14 -7.44
C GLY A 75 22.32 1.10 -8.28
N ALA A 76 23.03 0.29 -9.05
CA ALA A 76 22.43 -0.74 -9.92
C ALA A 76 21.94 -1.98 -9.13
N GLY A 77 21.10 -1.78 -8.11
CA GLY A 77 20.46 -2.85 -7.35
C GLY A 77 19.02 -3.13 -7.82
N PRO A 78 18.48 -4.33 -7.61
CA PRO A 78 17.10 -4.68 -8.00
C PRO A 78 16.04 -3.80 -7.32
N HIS A 79 16.32 -3.30 -6.10
CA HIS A 79 15.45 -2.35 -5.42
C HIS A 79 15.42 -0.97 -6.11
N ASP A 80 16.54 -0.51 -6.66
CA ASP A 80 16.62 0.80 -7.34
C ASP A 80 15.92 0.76 -8.70
N ALA A 81 15.91 -0.40 -9.35
CA ALA A 81 15.09 -0.67 -10.53
C ALA A 81 13.58 -0.63 -10.18
N ALA A 82 13.15 -1.33 -9.13
CA ALA A 82 11.76 -1.29 -8.67
C ALA A 82 11.31 0.13 -8.29
N VAL A 83 12.19 0.93 -7.66
CA VAL A 83 11.94 2.36 -7.42
C VAL A 83 11.76 3.12 -8.73
N GLY A 84 12.67 2.92 -9.69
CA GLY A 84 12.62 3.57 -10.99
C GLY A 84 11.33 3.26 -11.75
N ASP A 85 10.93 1.99 -11.78
CA ASP A 85 9.73 1.53 -12.50
C ASP A 85 8.45 2.04 -11.82
N ALA A 86 8.38 2.04 -10.49
CA ALA A 86 7.25 2.60 -9.75
C ALA A 86 7.10 4.11 -10.00
N LEU A 87 8.21 4.86 -10.00
CA LEU A 87 8.20 6.28 -10.32
C LEU A 87 7.86 6.55 -11.79
N ALA A 88 8.32 5.71 -12.73
CA ALA A 88 7.93 5.80 -14.12
C ALA A 88 6.42 5.58 -14.31
N GLY A 89 5.84 4.59 -13.61
CA GLY A 89 4.40 4.34 -13.59
C GLY A 89 3.59 5.54 -13.10
N LEU A 90 4.06 6.19 -12.03
CA LEU A 90 3.48 7.42 -11.47
C LEU A 90 3.64 8.62 -12.43
N GLY A 91 4.82 8.80 -13.01
CA GLY A 91 5.10 9.87 -13.98
C GLY A 91 4.21 9.79 -15.21
N ALA A 92 3.96 8.58 -15.70
CA ALA A 92 3.07 8.34 -16.83
C ALA A 92 1.57 8.60 -16.54
N LEU A 93 1.16 8.84 -15.29
CA LEU A 93 -0.20 9.26 -14.93
C LEU A 93 -0.28 10.75 -14.59
N THR A 94 0.80 11.27 -13.99
CA THR A 94 0.86 12.64 -13.48
C THR A 94 1.47 13.63 -14.46
N GLY A 95 2.08 13.15 -15.55
CA GLY A 95 2.75 13.98 -16.55
C GLY A 95 4.14 14.49 -16.12
N ASN A 96 4.72 13.96 -15.04
CA ASN A 96 6.05 14.35 -14.56
C ASN A 96 7.11 13.34 -15.01
N SER A 97 8.34 13.80 -15.16
CA SER A 97 9.48 12.91 -15.44
C SER A 97 9.92 12.15 -14.19
N THR A 98 10.50 10.96 -14.37
CA THR A 98 11.03 10.14 -13.26
C THR A 98 12.08 10.90 -12.43
N GLU A 99 12.87 11.76 -13.06
CA GLU A 99 13.92 12.54 -12.40
C GLU A 99 13.34 13.64 -11.49
N GLU A 100 12.31 14.34 -11.96
CA GLU A 100 11.58 15.32 -11.15
C GLU A 100 10.91 14.66 -9.95
N LEU A 101 10.28 13.50 -10.17
CA LEU A 101 9.64 12.75 -9.08
C LEU A 101 10.69 12.29 -8.05
N ARG A 102 11.84 11.77 -8.51
CA ARG A 102 12.95 11.34 -7.62
C ARG A 102 13.43 12.45 -6.69
N THR A 103 13.45 13.69 -7.16
CA THR A 103 13.96 14.84 -6.38
C THR A 103 13.09 15.16 -5.17
N HIS A 104 11.81 14.78 -5.20
CA HIS A 104 10.83 15.10 -4.16
C HIS A 104 10.36 13.89 -3.34
N CYS A 105 10.64 12.67 -3.80
CA CYS A 105 10.24 11.45 -3.14
C CYS A 105 11.27 11.00 -2.08
N TYR A 106 10.78 10.50 -0.95
CA TYR A 106 11.55 9.68 -0.03
C TYR A 106 11.37 8.21 -0.34
N VAL A 107 12.35 7.41 0.10
CA VAL A 107 12.32 5.94 -0.01
C VAL A 107 12.67 5.35 1.34
N HIS A 108 11.82 4.48 1.89
CA HIS A 108 12.12 3.68 3.06
C HIS A 108 12.12 2.19 2.72
N ARG A 109 13.04 1.43 3.32
CA ARG A 109 13.29 0.02 3.05
C ARG A 109 13.17 -0.81 4.33
N GLY A 110 12.66 -2.02 4.20
CA GLY A 110 12.63 -3.02 5.27
C GLY A 110 12.02 -2.46 6.56
N PRO A 111 12.75 -2.47 7.69
CA PRO A 111 12.25 -1.93 8.95
C PRO A 111 11.75 -0.48 8.88
N ALA A 112 12.43 0.39 8.13
CA ALA A 112 12.02 1.78 8.01
C ALA A 112 10.68 1.93 7.27
N ALA A 113 10.38 1.06 6.31
CA ALA A 113 9.09 1.07 5.60
C ALA A 113 7.94 0.63 6.53
N VAL A 114 8.20 -0.36 7.38
CA VAL A 114 7.25 -0.86 8.38
C VAL A 114 6.95 0.23 9.42
N GLU A 115 8.01 0.78 10.02
CA GLU A 115 7.89 1.86 11.00
C GLU A 115 7.12 3.05 10.41
N HIS A 116 7.44 3.41 9.16
CA HIS A 116 6.76 4.51 8.45
C HIS A 116 5.24 4.28 8.35
N LEU A 117 4.80 3.13 7.85
CA LEU A 117 3.35 2.86 7.74
C LEU A 117 2.66 2.86 9.10
N ILE A 118 3.31 2.29 10.13
CA ILE A 118 2.77 2.29 11.50
C ILE A 118 2.65 3.72 12.01
N ARG A 119 3.67 4.56 11.82
CA ARG A 119 3.68 5.98 12.22
C ARG A 119 2.59 6.77 11.50
N VAL A 120 2.43 6.58 10.20
CA VAL A 120 1.34 7.17 9.41
C VAL A 120 -0.03 6.70 9.92
N SER A 121 -0.19 5.41 10.22
CA SER A 121 -1.45 4.86 10.76
C SER A 121 -1.80 5.38 12.15
N CYS A 122 -0.79 5.72 12.96
CA CYS A 122 -0.98 6.38 14.26
C CYS A 122 -1.34 7.87 14.13
N GLY A 123 -1.40 8.42 12.91
CA GLY A 123 -1.70 9.84 12.68
C GLY A 123 -0.58 10.78 13.11
N LEU A 124 0.60 10.25 13.43
CA LEU A 124 1.78 11.03 13.82
C LEU A 124 2.36 11.80 12.64
N ASP A 125 2.12 11.33 11.41
CA ASP A 125 2.55 11.96 10.17
C ASP A 125 1.42 12.69 9.43
N SER A 126 0.26 12.90 10.06
CA SER A 126 -0.84 13.65 9.46
C SER A 126 -0.64 15.16 9.65
N MET A 127 -1.15 15.98 8.72
CA MET A 127 -1.12 17.45 8.82
C MET A 127 -1.89 17.90 10.08
N ALA A 128 -3.04 17.29 10.31
CA ALA A 128 -3.75 17.28 11.58
C ALA A 128 -3.22 16.12 12.44
N LEU A 129 -2.45 16.42 13.50
CA LEU A 129 -1.89 15.39 14.37
C LEU A 129 -3.01 14.52 14.97
N GLY A 130 -2.89 13.20 14.81
CA GLY A 130 -3.89 12.24 15.31
C GLY A 130 -5.16 12.14 14.46
N ASP A 131 -5.17 12.69 13.25
CA ASP A 131 -6.31 12.62 12.34
C ASP A 131 -6.80 11.17 12.13
N ALA A 132 -7.99 10.87 12.66
CA ALA A 132 -8.59 9.55 12.56
C ALA A 132 -8.95 9.13 11.13
N GLN A 133 -8.98 10.08 10.18
CA GLN A 133 -9.28 9.79 8.77
C GLN A 133 -8.17 8.98 8.09
N ILE A 134 -6.89 9.17 8.48
CA ILE A 134 -5.76 8.51 7.81
C ILE A 134 -5.87 6.98 7.90
N ARG A 135 -6.32 6.45 9.04
CA ARG A 135 -6.53 5.01 9.23
C ARG A 135 -7.66 4.49 8.32
N GLY A 136 -8.70 5.28 8.11
CA GLY A 136 -9.75 4.99 7.14
C GLY A 136 -9.23 4.98 5.71
N GLN A 137 -8.34 5.91 5.35
CA GLN A 137 -7.69 5.99 4.05
C GLN A 137 -6.73 4.82 3.80
N ILE A 138 -5.92 4.44 4.80
CA ILE A 138 -5.06 3.24 4.75
C ILE A 138 -5.90 1.99 4.54
N ARG A 139 -7.04 1.86 5.23
CA ARG A 139 -7.96 0.74 5.03
C ARG A 139 -8.54 0.74 3.61
N ALA A 140 -8.92 1.89 3.08
CA ALA A 140 -9.44 2.01 1.72
C ALA A 140 -8.38 1.65 0.67
N ALA A 141 -7.14 2.13 0.84
CA ALA A 141 -6.00 1.79 -0.01
C ALA A 141 -5.72 0.29 -0.01
N TYR A 142 -5.71 -0.34 1.17
CA TYR A 142 -5.59 -1.78 1.31
C TYR A 142 -6.73 -2.54 0.60
N THR A 143 -7.98 -2.14 0.83
CA THR A 143 -9.15 -2.80 0.22
C THR A 143 -9.11 -2.69 -1.30
N LEU A 144 -8.72 -1.53 -1.84
CA LEU A 144 -8.58 -1.33 -3.28
C LEU A 144 -7.49 -2.27 -3.86
N ALA A 145 -6.31 -2.30 -3.25
CA ALA A 145 -5.22 -3.15 -3.72
C ALA A 145 -5.56 -4.65 -3.60
N ALA A 146 -6.23 -5.06 -2.52
CA ALA A 146 -6.75 -6.42 -2.38
C ALA A 146 -7.78 -6.78 -3.46
N HIS A 147 -8.67 -5.86 -3.84
CA HIS A 147 -9.63 -6.07 -4.93
C HIS A 147 -8.95 -6.22 -6.29
N HIS A 148 -7.83 -5.53 -6.52
CA HIS A 148 -7.01 -5.68 -7.72
C HIS A 148 -6.09 -6.91 -7.70
N GLY A 149 -6.09 -7.69 -6.60
CA GLY A 149 -5.19 -8.84 -6.46
C GLY A 149 -3.71 -8.46 -6.39
N SER A 150 -3.39 -7.19 -6.14
CA SER A 150 -2.01 -6.68 -6.09
C SER A 150 -1.38 -6.80 -4.71
N VAL A 151 -2.16 -7.08 -3.66
CA VAL A 151 -1.64 -7.34 -2.31
C VAL A 151 -1.54 -8.84 -2.06
N GLY A 152 -0.38 -9.29 -1.60
CA GLY A 152 -0.14 -10.65 -1.13
C GLY A 152 0.04 -10.72 0.39
N PRO A 153 0.56 -11.84 0.92
CA PRO A 153 0.69 -12.07 2.35
C PRO A 153 1.54 -11.02 3.09
N VAL A 154 2.56 -10.44 2.43
CA VAL A 154 3.50 -9.53 3.09
C VAL A 154 2.85 -8.19 3.37
N LEU A 155 2.32 -7.52 2.34
CA LEU A 155 1.62 -6.26 2.46
C LEU A 155 0.29 -6.46 3.21
N HIS A 156 -0.41 -7.59 3.03
CA HIS A 156 -1.60 -7.88 3.84
C HIS A 156 -1.27 -7.85 5.33
N GLY A 157 -0.26 -8.62 5.76
CA GLY A 157 0.16 -8.65 7.17
C GLY A 157 0.57 -7.28 7.68
N LEU A 158 1.33 -6.52 6.89
CA LEU A 158 1.80 -5.18 7.23
C LEU A 158 0.63 -4.18 7.41
N PHE A 159 -0.29 -4.09 6.45
CA PHE A 159 -1.43 -3.17 6.54
C PHE A 159 -2.36 -3.52 7.71
N GLN A 160 -2.65 -4.82 7.93
CA GLN A 160 -3.46 -5.23 9.07
C GLN A 160 -2.79 -4.87 10.40
N HIS A 161 -1.48 -5.04 10.50
CA HIS A 161 -0.72 -4.69 11.69
C HIS A 161 -0.71 -3.19 11.94
N ALA A 162 -0.42 -2.39 10.92
CA ALA A 162 -0.45 -0.93 11.02
C ALA A 162 -1.84 -0.40 11.45
N LEU A 163 -2.93 -0.93 10.87
CA LEU A 163 -4.29 -0.55 11.26
C LEU A 163 -4.61 -0.86 12.73
N ARG A 164 -4.09 -1.96 13.29
CA ARG A 164 -4.23 -2.29 14.72
C ARG A 164 -3.40 -1.35 15.59
N ALA A 165 -2.15 -1.09 15.22
CA ALA A 165 -1.28 -0.15 15.91
C ALA A 165 -1.90 1.26 15.95
N GLY A 166 -2.41 1.75 14.82
CA GLY A 166 -3.12 3.03 14.74
C GLY A 166 -4.40 3.05 15.59
N LYS A 167 -5.10 1.93 15.76
CA LYS A 167 -6.24 1.84 16.69
C LYS A 167 -5.81 1.95 18.14
N ARG A 168 -4.71 1.28 18.49
CA ARG A 168 -4.12 1.29 19.82
C ARG A 168 -3.64 2.70 20.20
N ALA A 169 -2.90 3.37 19.31
CA ALA A 169 -2.43 4.74 19.51
C ALA A 169 -3.60 5.73 19.72
N GLU A 170 -4.67 5.61 18.94
CA GLU A 170 -5.87 6.43 19.11
C GLU A 170 -6.51 6.25 20.49
N SER A 171 -6.61 5.00 20.99
CA SER A 171 -7.24 4.73 22.29
C SER A 171 -6.37 5.05 23.50
N GLU A 172 -5.05 4.83 23.40
CA GLU A 172 -4.15 4.88 24.55
C GLU A 172 -3.51 6.26 24.73
N THR A 173 -3.39 7.08 23.69
CA THR A 173 -2.55 8.29 23.71
C THR A 173 -3.34 9.60 23.66
N SER A 174 -2.68 10.69 24.04
CA SER A 174 -3.19 12.06 23.86
C SER A 174 -3.41 12.42 22.40
N VAL A 175 -2.63 11.85 21.48
CA VAL A 175 -2.74 12.10 20.03
C VAL A 175 -4.14 11.80 19.51
N GLY A 176 -4.75 10.68 19.94
CA GLY A 176 -6.13 10.36 19.55
C GLY A 176 -7.19 11.22 20.24
N ARG A 177 -6.94 11.68 21.48
CA ARG A 177 -7.89 12.49 22.27
C ARG A 177 -7.89 13.97 21.89
N SER A 178 -6.74 14.48 21.48
CA SER A 178 -6.49 15.88 21.14
C SER A 178 -6.40 16.12 19.64
N ALA A 179 -6.85 15.16 18.81
CA ALA A 179 -6.76 15.23 17.36
C ALA A 179 -7.45 16.49 16.84
N ALA A 180 -6.65 17.50 16.45
CA ALA A 180 -7.16 18.70 15.82
C ALA A 180 -7.76 18.29 14.48
N SER A 181 -9.06 18.50 14.28
CA SER A 181 -9.66 18.23 12.97
C SER A 181 -9.22 19.32 11.99
N MET A 182 -8.71 18.93 10.82
CA MET A 182 -8.39 19.87 9.73
C MET A 182 -9.57 20.80 9.43
N VAL A 183 -10.78 20.24 9.38
CA VAL A 183 -12.03 21.00 9.18
C VAL A 183 -12.30 21.95 10.35
N GLY A 184 -12.05 21.51 11.59
CA GLY A 184 -12.22 22.35 12.77
C GLY A 184 -11.31 23.58 12.75
N VAL A 185 -10.02 23.36 12.51
CA VAL A 185 -9.04 24.46 12.38
C VAL A 185 -9.39 25.37 11.19
N ALA A 186 -9.85 24.80 10.07
CA ALA A 186 -10.29 25.60 8.94
C ALA A 186 -11.50 26.48 9.25
N LEU A 187 -12.45 25.98 10.05
CA LEU A 187 -13.58 26.78 10.54
C LEU A 187 -13.15 27.86 11.53
N ASP A 188 -12.17 27.59 12.39
CA ASP A 188 -11.63 28.60 13.31
C ASP A 188 -10.97 29.75 12.53
N VAL A 189 -10.12 29.42 11.54
CA VAL A 189 -9.50 30.42 10.65
C VAL A 189 -10.55 31.16 9.81
N ALA A 190 -11.60 30.46 9.36
CA ALA A 190 -12.71 31.11 8.65
C ALA A 190 -13.48 32.07 9.57
N ALA A 191 -13.71 31.70 10.83
CA ALA A 191 -14.40 32.53 11.81
C ALA A 191 -13.65 33.85 12.08
N GLU A 192 -12.31 33.83 12.10
CA GLU A 192 -11.49 35.04 12.21
C GLU A 192 -11.75 36.03 11.05
N ALA A 193 -12.09 35.53 9.85
CA ALA A 193 -12.36 36.37 8.68
C ALA A 193 -13.80 36.92 8.62
N VAL A 194 -14.79 36.19 9.14
CA VAL A 194 -16.22 36.60 9.13
C VAL A 194 -16.76 37.04 10.50
N GLY A 195 -15.92 37.04 11.53
CA GLY A 195 -16.25 37.37 12.92
C GLY A 195 -16.87 36.20 13.68
N TRP A 196 -18.02 35.71 13.24
CA TRP A 196 -18.68 34.53 13.83
C TRP A 196 -19.39 33.69 12.75
N LEU A 197 -19.44 32.38 12.98
CA LEU A 197 -20.06 31.42 12.05
C LEU A 197 -21.56 31.24 12.28
N ALA A 198 -22.04 31.37 13.53
CA ALA A 198 -23.44 31.16 13.85
C ALA A 198 -24.37 32.07 13.02
N GLY A 199 -25.37 31.48 12.37
CA GLY A 199 -26.30 32.21 11.50
C GLY A 199 -25.75 32.64 10.14
N ARG A 200 -24.50 32.29 9.80
CA ARG A 200 -23.96 32.47 8.44
C ARG A 200 -24.55 31.46 7.46
N ARG A 201 -24.47 31.79 6.17
CA ARG A 201 -24.81 30.88 5.08
C ARG A 201 -23.57 30.15 4.59
N ALA A 202 -23.60 28.83 4.59
CA ALA A 202 -22.47 28.01 4.17
C ALA A 202 -22.81 27.05 3.02
N LEU A 203 -21.83 26.86 2.14
CA LEU A 203 -21.83 25.82 1.13
C LEU A 203 -20.80 24.76 1.47
N VAL A 204 -21.17 23.50 1.30
CA VAL A 204 -20.23 22.37 1.31
C VAL A 204 -20.20 21.79 -0.09
N VAL A 205 -19.10 21.99 -0.81
CA VAL A 205 -18.89 21.47 -2.17
C VAL A 205 -18.16 20.14 -2.08
N GLY A 206 -18.88 19.06 -2.36
CA GLY A 206 -18.42 17.68 -2.22
C GLY A 206 -19.14 16.94 -1.10
N ALA A 207 -19.57 15.72 -1.40
CA ALA A 207 -20.28 14.84 -0.45
C ALA A 207 -19.44 13.63 0.01
N GLY A 208 -18.11 13.74 -0.08
CA GLY A 208 -17.16 12.73 0.40
C GLY A 208 -16.97 12.77 1.92
N THR A 209 -15.95 12.07 2.41
CA THR A 209 -15.63 12.00 3.85
C THR A 209 -15.38 13.39 4.46
N LEU A 210 -14.58 14.22 3.80
CA LEU A 210 -14.31 15.59 4.27
C LEU A 210 -15.56 16.46 4.19
N GLY A 211 -16.34 16.38 3.10
CA GLY A 211 -17.63 17.08 3.01
C GLY A 211 -18.59 16.70 4.15
N ALA A 212 -18.63 15.42 4.54
CA ALA A 212 -19.42 14.96 5.66
C ALA A 212 -18.96 15.53 7.01
N LEU A 213 -17.64 15.61 7.23
CA LEU A 213 -17.06 16.26 8.41
C LEU A 213 -17.30 17.77 8.41
N SER A 214 -17.23 18.43 7.25
CA SER A 214 -17.53 19.85 7.07
C SER A 214 -18.97 20.16 7.45
N ALA A 215 -19.94 19.41 6.93
CA ALA A 215 -21.35 19.58 7.29
C ALA A 215 -21.59 19.36 8.80
N ALA A 216 -21.05 18.29 9.37
CA ALA A 216 -21.19 18.02 10.80
C ALA A 216 -20.54 19.10 11.68
N SER A 217 -19.39 19.64 11.26
CA SER A 217 -18.66 20.66 12.01
C SER A 217 -19.32 22.03 11.91
N LEU A 218 -19.84 22.41 10.75
CA LEU A 218 -20.69 23.58 10.57
C LEU A 218 -21.93 23.53 11.46
N HIS A 219 -22.61 22.39 11.49
CA HIS A 219 -23.79 22.20 12.36
C HIS A 219 -23.44 22.40 13.84
N ARG A 220 -22.33 21.82 14.33
CA ARG A 220 -21.85 22.04 15.70
C ARG A 220 -21.46 23.49 15.99
N ALA A 221 -20.94 24.19 14.99
CA ALA A 221 -20.60 25.62 15.08
C ALA A 221 -21.83 26.55 15.02
N GLY A 222 -23.06 26.00 14.95
CA GLY A 222 -24.29 26.79 14.93
C GLY A 222 -24.67 27.35 13.56
N VAL A 223 -24.07 26.83 12.49
CA VAL A 223 -24.44 27.19 11.11
C VAL A 223 -25.63 26.35 10.68
N THR A 224 -26.82 26.95 10.67
CA THR A 224 -28.06 26.25 10.34
C THR A 224 -28.39 26.31 8.85
N ASP A 225 -27.95 27.36 8.15
CA ASP A 225 -28.22 27.57 6.74
C ASP A 225 -27.10 27.01 5.85
N VAL A 226 -27.03 25.67 5.79
CA VAL A 226 -26.03 24.94 4.99
C VAL A 226 -26.70 24.30 3.77
N THR A 227 -26.05 24.45 2.61
CA THR A 227 -26.41 23.70 1.39
C THR A 227 -25.23 22.82 0.96
N VAL A 228 -25.47 21.52 0.80
CA VAL A 228 -24.50 20.55 0.28
C VAL A 228 -24.61 20.49 -1.24
N VAL A 229 -23.54 20.82 -1.93
CA VAL A 229 -23.44 20.84 -3.40
C VAL A 229 -22.59 19.66 -3.85
N ASN A 230 -23.05 18.89 -4.82
CA ASN A 230 -22.28 17.76 -5.35
C ASN A 230 -22.62 17.48 -6.81
N ARG A 231 -21.65 16.95 -7.58
CA ARG A 231 -21.85 16.56 -8.98
C ARG A 231 -23.01 15.58 -9.16
N SER A 232 -23.14 14.62 -8.25
CA SER A 232 -24.29 13.70 -8.22
C SER A 232 -25.24 14.11 -7.09
N PRO A 233 -26.56 14.18 -7.35
CA PRO A 233 -27.52 14.70 -6.38
C PRO A 233 -27.74 13.76 -5.19
N GLU A 234 -27.62 12.44 -5.39
CA GLU A 234 -27.96 11.46 -4.35
C GLU A 234 -26.99 11.51 -3.13
N PRO A 235 -25.65 11.53 -3.28
CA PRO A 235 -24.75 11.74 -2.15
C PRO A 235 -25.01 13.04 -1.38
N ALA A 236 -25.27 14.16 -2.10
CA ALA A 236 -25.58 15.44 -1.46
C ALA A 236 -26.86 15.36 -0.61
N ARG A 237 -27.94 14.78 -1.16
CA ARG A 237 -29.21 14.57 -0.44
C ARG A 237 -29.01 13.72 0.82
N ARG A 238 -28.29 12.60 0.71
CA ARG A 238 -28.02 11.73 1.87
C ARG A 238 -27.21 12.42 2.96
N LEU A 239 -26.22 13.23 2.58
CA LEU A 239 -25.44 13.98 3.55
C LEU A 239 -26.28 15.09 4.20
N ALA A 240 -26.99 15.87 3.40
CA ALA A 240 -27.81 16.98 3.86
C ALA A 240 -28.89 16.53 4.86
N ALA A 241 -29.53 15.38 4.60
CA ALA A 241 -30.57 14.82 5.46
C ALA A 241 -30.11 14.51 6.91
N ARG A 242 -28.81 14.28 7.14
CA ARG A 242 -28.29 13.92 8.48
C ARG A 242 -28.42 15.05 9.52
N HIS A 243 -28.38 16.30 9.04
CA HIS A 243 -28.36 17.49 9.88
C HIS A 243 -29.45 18.52 9.47
N GLY A 244 -30.40 18.12 8.62
CA GLY A 244 -31.48 18.99 8.15
C GLY A 244 -31.02 20.10 7.20
N HIS A 245 -29.93 19.88 6.47
CA HIS A 245 -29.40 20.83 5.50
C HIS A 245 -30.12 20.72 4.14
N ARG A 246 -29.88 21.69 3.25
CA ARG A 246 -30.32 21.61 1.85
C ARG A 246 -29.30 20.87 0.98
N SER A 247 -29.73 20.38 -0.17
CA SER A 247 -28.85 19.79 -1.18
C SER A 247 -29.11 20.43 -2.55
N ALA A 248 -28.05 20.63 -3.33
CA ALA A 248 -28.13 21.20 -4.67
C ALA A 248 -27.17 20.47 -5.64
N GLY A 249 -27.46 20.57 -6.94
CA GLY A 249 -26.56 20.15 -8.01
C GLY A 249 -25.42 21.14 -8.21
N LEU A 250 -24.35 20.70 -8.88
CA LEU A 250 -23.18 21.55 -9.10
C LEU A 250 -23.47 22.72 -10.05
N GLU A 251 -24.42 22.53 -10.96
CA GLU A 251 -24.97 23.53 -11.87
C GLU A 251 -25.65 24.71 -11.15
N GLU A 252 -26.09 24.53 -9.90
CA GLU A 252 -26.73 25.57 -9.10
C GLU A 252 -25.70 26.42 -8.32
N LEU A 253 -24.43 25.97 -8.27
CA LEU A 253 -23.36 26.64 -7.54
C LEU A 253 -23.22 28.14 -7.85
N PRO A 254 -23.27 28.61 -9.11
CA PRO A 254 -23.14 30.04 -9.41
C PRO A 254 -24.22 30.89 -8.72
N ALA A 255 -25.46 30.40 -8.68
CA ALA A 255 -26.58 31.09 -8.06
C ALA A 255 -26.45 31.10 -6.53
N LEU A 256 -25.99 30.00 -5.95
CA LEU A 256 -25.82 29.86 -4.50
C LEU A 256 -24.70 30.77 -3.95
N LEU A 257 -23.67 31.05 -4.74
CA LEU A 257 -22.54 31.89 -4.31
C LEU A 257 -22.93 33.34 -4.00
N TYR A 258 -23.97 33.90 -4.65
CA TYR A 258 -24.44 35.26 -4.39
C TYR A 258 -24.74 35.50 -2.92
N ASP A 259 -25.30 34.47 -2.29
CA ASP A 259 -25.88 34.55 -0.97
C ASP A 259 -25.09 33.81 0.12
N THR A 260 -23.89 33.36 -0.22
CA THR A 260 -23.07 32.54 0.67
C THR A 260 -22.01 33.39 1.38
N ASP A 261 -21.73 33.10 2.64
CA ASP A 261 -20.66 33.74 3.40
C ASP A 261 -19.40 32.87 3.44
N LEU A 262 -19.59 31.54 3.47
CA LEU A 262 -18.52 30.56 3.61
C LEU A 262 -18.72 29.37 2.66
N VAL A 263 -17.69 29.00 1.92
CA VAL A 263 -17.66 27.78 1.10
C VAL A 263 -16.57 26.86 1.65
N LEU A 264 -16.90 25.60 1.90
CA LEU A 264 -15.92 24.54 2.13
C LEU A 264 -15.93 23.59 0.94
N SER A 265 -14.81 23.46 0.24
CA SER A 265 -14.65 22.55 -0.89
C SER A 265 -13.74 21.38 -0.52
N ALA A 266 -14.20 20.17 -0.85
CA ALA A 266 -13.47 18.92 -0.67
C ALA A 266 -13.97 17.85 -1.66
N THR A 267 -13.73 18.08 -2.95
CA THR A 267 -14.05 17.14 -4.03
C THR A 267 -12.83 16.34 -4.49
N GLY A 268 -13.06 15.44 -5.44
CA GLY A 268 -12.00 14.69 -6.13
C GLY A 268 -11.87 15.11 -7.59
N ALA A 269 -12.23 16.36 -7.92
CA ALA A 269 -12.11 16.91 -9.27
C ALA A 269 -10.63 17.09 -9.66
N ARG A 270 -10.36 17.07 -10.96
CA ARG A 270 -9.02 17.38 -11.52
C ARG A 270 -8.82 18.85 -11.81
N GLU A 271 -9.91 19.53 -12.15
CA GLU A 271 -9.95 20.95 -12.47
C GLU A 271 -10.71 21.69 -11.35
N PRO A 272 -10.37 22.96 -11.08
CA PRO A 272 -11.10 23.77 -10.12
C PRO A 272 -12.59 23.80 -10.41
N VAL A 273 -13.38 23.51 -9.38
CA VAL A 273 -14.84 23.52 -9.38
C VAL A 273 -15.38 24.94 -9.13
N VAL A 274 -14.66 25.73 -8.33
CA VAL A 274 -14.96 27.14 -8.06
C VAL A 274 -13.96 27.99 -8.85
N THR A 275 -14.30 28.32 -10.09
CA THR A 275 -13.45 29.15 -10.96
C THR A 275 -13.71 30.64 -10.78
N ARG A 276 -12.77 31.48 -11.25
CA ARG A 276 -12.96 32.94 -11.24
C ARG A 276 -14.16 33.37 -12.07
N GLU A 277 -14.37 32.77 -13.23
CA GLU A 277 -15.50 33.06 -14.12
C GLU A 277 -16.82 32.72 -13.45
N LEU A 278 -16.86 31.59 -12.74
CA LEU A 278 -18.05 31.13 -12.03
C LEU A 278 -18.41 32.05 -10.85
N ALA A 279 -17.40 32.52 -10.11
CA ALA A 279 -17.61 33.37 -8.94
C ALA A 279 -17.79 34.86 -9.28
N ALA A 280 -17.31 35.34 -10.43
CA ALA A 280 -17.31 36.76 -10.79
C ALA A 280 -18.70 37.44 -10.69
N PRO A 281 -19.80 36.85 -11.18
CA PRO A 281 -21.13 37.46 -11.05
C PRO A 281 -21.57 37.63 -9.59
N ALA A 282 -21.32 36.60 -8.76
CA ALA A 282 -21.64 36.62 -7.35
C ALA A 282 -20.82 37.67 -6.58
N LEU A 283 -19.54 37.83 -6.91
CA LEU A 283 -18.66 38.83 -6.29
C LEU A 283 -19.03 40.27 -6.68
N ALA A 284 -19.39 40.49 -7.95
CA ALA A 284 -19.85 41.78 -8.44
C ALA A 284 -21.18 42.20 -7.79
N GLY A 285 -22.12 41.27 -7.63
CA GLY A 285 -23.43 41.52 -7.01
C GLY A 285 -23.43 41.52 -5.47
N ARG A 286 -22.30 41.22 -4.82
CA ARG A 286 -22.24 41.07 -3.36
C ARG A 286 -22.45 42.43 -2.66
N ALA A 287 -23.32 42.47 -1.66
CA ALA A 287 -23.55 43.69 -0.87
C ALA A 287 -22.28 44.14 -0.12
N ALA A 288 -22.05 45.46 -0.03
CA ALA A 288 -20.83 46.04 0.57
C ALA A 288 -20.66 45.72 2.07
N ASP A 289 -21.76 45.56 2.79
CA ASP A 289 -21.84 45.28 4.22
C ASP A 289 -21.68 43.80 4.59
N ARG A 290 -21.78 42.87 3.63
CA ARG A 290 -21.75 41.42 3.88
C ARG A 290 -20.37 40.86 4.22
N GLY A 291 -19.30 41.64 4.06
CA GLY A 291 -17.92 41.19 4.20
C GLY A 291 -17.47 40.26 3.05
N PRO A 292 -16.24 39.72 3.14
CA PRO A 292 -15.68 38.88 2.09
C PRO A 292 -16.41 37.53 2.00
N LEU A 293 -16.37 36.92 0.82
CA LEU A 293 -16.68 35.50 0.64
C LEU A 293 -15.47 34.68 1.11
N VAL A 294 -15.66 33.83 2.12
CA VAL A 294 -14.58 32.94 2.58
C VAL A 294 -14.65 31.63 1.82
N LEU A 295 -13.54 31.25 1.18
CA LEU A 295 -13.38 30.00 0.46
C LEU A 295 -12.35 29.16 1.22
N VAL A 296 -12.76 28.00 1.71
CA VAL A 296 -11.90 27.03 2.38
C VAL A 296 -11.70 25.86 1.42
N ASP A 297 -10.50 25.71 0.90
CA ASP A 297 -10.14 24.63 -0.03
C ASP A 297 -9.35 23.53 0.68
N LEU A 298 -9.98 22.37 0.84
CA LEU A 298 -9.41 21.18 1.47
C LEU A 298 -9.09 20.08 0.46
N ALA A 299 -9.20 20.36 -0.84
CA ALA A 299 -8.98 19.38 -1.90
C ALA A 299 -7.53 19.35 -2.40
N LEU A 300 -7.15 18.20 -2.96
CA LEU A 300 -5.91 18.04 -3.73
C LEU A 300 -6.15 17.02 -4.86
N PRO A 301 -6.17 17.42 -6.15
CA PRO A 301 -5.96 18.77 -6.69
C PRO A 301 -6.97 19.82 -6.16
N ARG A 302 -6.61 21.10 -6.26
CA ARG A 302 -7.41 22.20 -5.70
C ARG A 302 -8.79 22.30 -6.35
N ASP A 303 -9.81 22.53 -5.53
CA ASP A 303 -11.17 22.78 -6.01
C ASP A 303 -11.39 24.26 -6.35
N VAL A 304 -10.58 25.16 -5.79
CA VAL A 304 -10.74 26.60 -5.95
C VAL A 304 -9.61 27.15 -6.83
N ASP A 305 -9.98 27.94 -7.83
CA ASP A 305 -9.03 28.64 -8.68
C ASP A 305 -8.16 29.59 -7.83
N PRO A 306 -6.82 29.43 -7.83
CA PRO A 306 -5.93 30.27 -7.03
C PRO A 306 -5.98 31.75 -7.43
N GLY A 307 -6.42 32.08 -8.65
CA GLY A 307 -6.64 33.45 -9.10
C GLY A 307 -7.67 34.21 -8.26
N LEU A 308 -8.57 33.51 -7.57
CA LEU A 308 -9.54 34.11 -6.64
C LEU A 308 -8.89 34.71 -5.40
N ALA A 309 -7.66 34.32 -5.04
CA ALA A 309 -6.94 34.92 -3.93
C ALA A 309 -6.61 36.41 -4.15
N ALA A 310 -6.56 36.86 -5.41
CA ALA A 310 -6.33 38.25 -5.76
C ALA A 310 -7.58 39.13 -5.69
N GLU A 311 -8.78 38.54 -5.53
CA GLU A 311 -10.03 39.29 -5.44
C GLU A 311 -10.19 39.92 -4.05
N PRO A 312 -10.34 41.26 -3.93
CA PRO A 312 -10.41 41.93 -2.62
C PRO A 312 -11.57 41.49 -1.73
N ARG A 313 -12.62 40.93 -2.34
CA ARG A 313 -13.84 40.48 -1.66
C ARG A 313 -13.84 38.97 -1.40
N VAL A 314 -12.69 38.31 -1.59
CA VAL A 314 -12.51 36.88 -1.34
C VAL A 314 -11.43 36.70 -0.28
N ARG A 315 -11.67 35.76 0.63
CA ARG A 315 -10.65 35.23 1.53
C ARG A 315 -10.47 33.75 1.24
N LEU A 316 -9.40 33.40 0.54
CA LEU A 316 -9.03 32.01 0.29
C LEU A 316 -8.20 31.46 1.46
N ILE A 317 -8.61 30.31 1.98
CA ILE A 317 -7.93 29.52 2.99
C ILE A 317 -7.65 28.16 2.36
N ASP A 318 -6.41 27.94 1.93
CA ASP A 318 -5.98 26.68 1.33
C ASP A 318 -5.23 25.79 2.34
N LEU A 319 -4.88 24.58 1.92
CA LEU A 319 -4.10 23.65 2.73
C LEU A 319 -2.76 24.23 3.22
N ALA A 320 -2.13 25.13 2.45
CA ALA A 320 -0.87 25.76 2.86
C ALA A 320 -1.07 26.75 4.01
N ALA A 321 -2.15 27.54 3.97
CA ALA A 321 -2.53 28.42 5.08
C ALA A 321 -2.86 27.62 6.36
N LEU A 322 -3.55 26.49 6.21
CA LEU A 322 -3.93 25.63 7.34
C LEU A 322 -2.75 24.89 7.96
N ASP A 323 -1.76 24.46 7.17
CA ASP A 323 -0.59 23.72 7.62
C ASP A 323 0.16 24.45 8.75
N THR A 324 0.31 25.78 8.63
CA THR A 324 0.95 26.60 9.67
C THR A 324 0.19 26.53 10.99
N ARG A 325 -1.14 26.72 10.94
CA ARG A 325 -1.99 26.73 12.13
C ARG A 325 -2.11 25.35 12.79
N LEU A 326 -2.14 24.30 11.96
CA LEU A 326 -2.17 22.92 12.42
C LEU A 326 -0.88 22.53 13.12
N LYS A 327 0.29 22.97 12.62
CA LYS A 327 1.59 22.74 13.27
C LYS A 327 1.69 23.39 14.65
N GLU A 328 1.21 24.63 14.79
CA GLU A 328 1.15 25.30 16.10
C GLU A 328 0.29 24.53 17.10
N THR A 329 -0.87 24.04 16.66
CA THR A 329 -1.79 23.27 17.50
C THR A 329 -1.19 21.91 17.87
N ALA A 330 -0.55 21.23 16.91
CA ALA A 330 0.09 19.93 17.10
C ALA A 330 1.25 19.99 18.09
N ALA A 331 2.02 21.09 18.11
CA ALA A 331 3.15 21.27 19.03
C ALA A 331 2.76 21.24 20.51
N LEU A 332 1.48 21.46 20.83
CA LEU A 332 0.95 21.44 22.19
C LEU A 332 0.57 20.03 22.67
N VAL A 333 0.57 19.04 21.78
CA VAL A 333 0.12 17.67 22.06
C VAL A 333 1.33 16.79 22.41
N PRO A 334 1.36 16.13 23.58
CA PRO A 334 2.39 15.15 23.90
C PRO A 334 2.32 13.95 22.95
N VAL A 335 3.46 13.58 22.35
CA VAL A 335 3.57 12.51 21.33
C VAL A 335 4.39 11.30 21.79
N ASP A 336 5.08 11.38 22.93
CA ASP A 336 6.04 10.36 23.37
C ASP A 336 5.41 8.96 23.50
N ASP A 337 4.21 8.88 24.07
CA ASP A 337 3.48 7.62 24.19
C ASP A 337 3.11 7.01 22.83
N ALA A 338 2.79 7.85 21.84
CA ALA A 338 2.47 7.38 20.50
C ALA A 338 3.74 6.87 19.80
N TYR A 339 4.88 7.54 19.94
CA TYR A 339 6.17 7.03 19.43
C TYR A 339 6.59 5.73 20.13
N ARG A 340 6.34 5.58 21.43
CA ARG A 340 6.56 4.33 22.15
C ARG A 340 5.71 3.19 21.55
N ILE A 341 4.44 3.42 21.27
CA ILE A 341 3.58 2.44 20.60
C ILE A 341 4.13 2.09 19.21
N VAL A 342 4.56 3.07 18.41
CA VAL A 342 5.18 2.80 17.11
C VAL A 342 6.37 1.86 17.24
N ALA A 343 7.28 2.12 18.20
CA ALA A 343 8.46 1.29 18.43
C ALA A 343 8.09 -0.14 18.86
N GLU A 344 7.18 -0.28 19.83
CA GLU A 344 6.67 -1.58 20.29
C GLU A 344 6.03 -2.40 19.16
N GLU A 345 5.17 -1.77 18.36
CA GLU A 345 4.44 -2.43 17.27
C GLU A 345 5.35 -2.77 16.09
N THR A 346 6.37 -1.95 15.83
CA THR A 346 7.39 -2.23 14.80
C THR A 346 8.20 -3.46 15.18
N ALA A 347 8.67 -3.52 16.43
CA ALA A 347 9.37 -4.69 16.96
C ALA A 347 8.48 -5.95 16.90
N ALA A 348 7.24 -5.85 17.37
CA ALA A 348 6.28 -6.96 17.34
C ALA A 348 6.00 -7.48 15.92
N TYR A 349 5.91 -6.59 14.92
CA TYR A 349 5.76 -6.99 13.51
C TYR A 349 6.96 -7.80 13.03
N HIS A 350 8.18 -7.32 13.28
CA HIS A 350 9.38 -8.02 12.84
C HIS A 350 9.55 -9.38 13.53
N ASP A 351 9.27 -9.46 14.83
CA ASP A 351 9.25 -10.71 15.58
C ASP A 351 8.26 -11.72 14.97
N GLY A 352 7.05 -11.26 14.62
CA GLY A 352 6.03 -12.07 13.95
C GLY A 352 6.52 -12.60 12.60
N ARG A 353 7.05 -11.72 11.75
CA ARG A 353 7.57 -12.08 10.42
C ARG A 353 8.71 -13.09 10.49
N ARG A 354 9.61 -12.96 11.47
CA ARG A 354 10.68 -13.96 11.68
C ARG A 354 10.12 -15.34 12.01
N ARG A 355 9.08 -15.43 12.85
CA ARG A 355 8.42 -16.71 13.18
C ARG A 355 7.72 -17.33 11.98
N GLU A 356 7.05 -16.52 11.15
CA GLU A 356 6.37 -16.99 9.93
C GLU A 356 7.36 -17.57 8.92
N ARG A 357 8.49 -16.90 8.67
CA ARG A 357 9.53 -17.35 7.72
C ARG A 357 10.08 -18.74 8.03
N VAL A 358 10.06 -19.16 9.30
CA VAL A 358 10.64 -20.43 9.74
C VAL A 358 9.62 -21.56 9.76
N THR A 359 8.33 -21.25 9.63
CA THR A 359 7.27 -22.26 9.63
C THR A 359 7.41 -23.27 8.49
N PRO A 360 7.66 -22.87 7.22
CA PRO A 360 7.88 -23.82 6.13
C PRO A 360 9.08 -24.73 6.37
N LEU A 361 10.17 -24.20 6.93
CA LEU A 361 11.35 -24.97 7.28
C LEU A 361 11.04 -26.04 8.34
N ILE A 362 10.27 -25.70 9.38
CA ILE A 362 9.83 -26.65 10.39
C ILE A 362 8.96 -27.76 9.77
N VAL A 363 8.07 -27.40 8.84
CA VAL A 363 7.24 -28.39 8.12
C VAL A 363 8.12 -29.33 7.31
N ALA A 364 9.04 -28.81 6.49
CA ALA A 364 9.97 -29.60 5.70
C ALA A 364 10.80 -30.55 6.57
N MET A 365 11.35 -30.03 7.66
CA MET A 365 12.15 -30.78 8.63
C MET A 365 11.36 -31.94 9.26
N ARG A 366 10.10 -31.72 9.64
CA ARG A 366 9.22 -32.78 10.19
C ARG A 366 8.82 -33.80 9.13
N SER A 367 8.50 -33.36 7.92
CA SER A 367 8.15 -34.26 6.82
C SER A 367 9.32 -35.17 6.44
N ASN A 368 10.55 -34.65 6.43
CA ASN A 368 11.76 -35.45 6.18
C ASN A 368 11.97 -36.51 7.27
N ALA A 369 11.83 -36.15 8.55
CA ALA A 369 11.95 -37.14 9.63
C ALA A 369 10.89 -38.24 9.56
N LEU A 370 9.65 -37.90 9.18
CA LEU A 370 8.58 -38.86 9.01
C LEU A 370 8.80 -39.77 7.80
N SER A 371 9.26 -39.23 6.67
CA SER A 371 9.53 -40.05 5.48
C SER A 371 10.66 -41.04 5.70
N ILE A 372 11.69 -40.68 6.48
CA ILE A 372 12.76 -41.62 6.89
C ILE A 372 12.17 -42.75 7.75
N ALA A 373 11.28 -42.42 8.70
CA ALA A 373 10.65 -43.42 9.54
C ALA A 373 9.73 -44.37 8.75
N GLU A 374 8.95 -43.82 7.82
CA GLU A 374 8.09 -44.59 6.92
C GLU A 374 8.92 -45.53 6.03
N ALA A 375 9.98 -45.03 5.40
CA ALA A 375 10.87 -45.84 4.57
C ALA A 375 11.55 -46.99 5.34
N GLU A 376 11.88 -46.78 6.62
CA GLU A 376 12.47 -47.84 7.43
C GLU A 376 11.45 -48.89 7.86
N VAL A 377 10.20 -48.49 8.11
CA VAL A 377 9.10 -49.43 8.34
C VAL A 377 8.83 -50.25 7.09
N ASP A 378 8.79 -49.64 5.91
CA ASP A 378 8.59 -50.37 4.65
C ASP A 378 9.69 -51.42 4.42
N ARG A 379 10.96 -51.06 4.64
CA ARG A 379 12.08 -52.02 4.58
C ARG A 379 11.94 -53.18 5.56
N LEU A 380 11.43 -52.92 6.77
CA LEU A 380 11.17 -53.97 7.75
C LEU A 380 10.04 -54.89 7.30
N LEU A 381 8.95 -54.33 6.77
CA LEU A 381 7.79 -55.08 6.30
C LEU A 381 8.13 -55.97 5.09
N ASP A 382 8.97 -55.49 4.18
CA ASP A 382 9.50 -56.28 3.06
C ASP A 382 10.31 -57.49 3.53
N ARG A 383 11.12 -57.31 4.58
CA ARG A 383 11.98 -58.36 5.16
C ARG A 383 11.24 -59.30 6.11
N ALA A 384 10.08 -58.90 6.62
CA ALA A 384 9.28 -59.67 7.57
C ALA A 384 7.79 -59.70 7.17
N PRO A 385 7.42 -60.43 6.09
CA PRO A 385 6.04 -60.48 5.58
C PRO A 385 5.02 -61.06 6.57
N ALA A 386 5.50 -61.78 7.60
CA ALA A 386 4.67 -62.35 8.66
C ALA A 386 4.04 -61.28 9.58
N LEU A 387 4.56 -60.04 9.59
CA LEU A 387 4.00 -58.93 10.36
C LEU A 387 2.70 -58.44 9.69
N THR A 388 1.56 -58.86 10.22
CA THR A 388 0.24 -58.55 9.66
C THR A 388 -0.72 -57.98 10.71
N GLY A 389 -1.83 -57.40 10.24
CA GLY A 389 -2.91 -56.92 11.10
C GLY A 389 -2.47 -55.90 12.15
N SER A 390 -2.87 -56.13 13.41
CA SER A 390 -2.62 -55.20 14.52
C SER A 390 -1.13 -54.98 14.83
N VAL A 391 -0.26 -55.96 14.55
CA VAL A 391 1.17 -55.85 14.88
C VAL A 391 1.87 -54.91 13.92
N ARG A 392 1.56 -55.00 12.62
CA ARG A 392 2.04 -54.04 11.61
C ARG A 392 1.66 -52.60 11.98
N GLY A 393 0.40 -52.37 12.33
CA GLY A 393 -0.06 -51.04 12.75
C GLY A 393 0.62 -50.53 14.03
N GLU A 394 1.02 -51.41 14.95
CA GLU A 394 1.78 -50.99 16.14
C GLU A 394 3.22 -50.58 15.81
N VAL A 395 3.86 -51.28 14.86
CA VAL A 395 5.21 -50.94 14.37
C VAL A 395 5.21 -49.58 13.66
N GLU A 396 4.28 -49.38 12.72
CA GLU A 396 4.10 -48.10 12.01
C GLU A 396 3.87 -46.94 13.01
N ARG A 397 2.93 -47.13 13.96
CA ARG A 397 2.67 -46.14 15.01
C ARG A 397 3.89 -45.87 15.89
N THR A 398 4.69 -46.89 16.21
CA THR A 398 5.88 -46.74 17.05
C THR A 398 6.97 -45.94 16.35
N ALA A 399 7.27 -46.26 15.10
CA ALA A 399 8.26 -45.53 14.29
C ALA A 399 7.87 -44.05 14.14
N ARG A 400 6.60 -43.77 13.81
CA ARG A 400 6.07 -42.40 13.75
C ARG A 400 6.19 -41.67 15.08
N ARG A 401 5.86 -42.32 16.20
CA ARG A 401 5.96 -41.72 17.55
C ARG A 401 7.41 -41.40 17.93
N ILE A 402 8.37 -42.21 17.51
CA ILE A 402 9.81 -41.96 17.71
C ILE A 402 10.23 -40.73 16.91
N ALA A 403 9.90 -40.68 15.62
CA ALA A 403 10.20 -39.52 14.77
C ALA A 403 9.58 -38.23 15.34
N GLU A 404 8.30 -38.26 15.72
CA GLU A 404 7.62 -37.10 16.32
C GLU A 404 8.27 -36.66 17.64
N LYS A 405 8.67 -37.60 18.52
CA LYS A 405 9.37 -37.29 19.77
C LYS A 405 10.76 -36.69 19.53
N LEU A 406 11.51 -37.21 18.57
CA LEU A 406 12.83 -36.68 18.20
C LEU A 406 12.72 -35.27 17.64
N MET A 407 11.69 -34.99 16.84
CA MET A 407 11.49 -33.68 16.20
C MET A 407 10.91 -32.60 17.10
N HIS A 408 10.35 -32.96 18.27
CA HIS A 408 9.75 -31.99 19.19
C HIS A 408 10.76 -30.92 19.66
N ARG A 409 11.90 -31.33 20.24
CA ARG A 409 12.91 -30.39 20.76
C ARG A 409 13.54 -29.53 19.68
N PRO A 410 13.99 -30.06 18.52
CA PRO A 410 14.49 -29.26 17.42
C PRO A 410 13.47 -28.24 16.90
N THR A 411 12.20 -28.64 16.76
CA THR A 411 11.13 -27.73 16.31
C THR A 411 10.97 -26.53 17.25
N VAL A 412 10.94 -26.79 18.57
CA VAL A 412 10.84 -25.73 19.59
C VAL A 412 12.07 -24.83 19.51
N ARG A 413 13.28 -25.42 19.43
CA ARG A 413 14.53 -24.65 19.42
C ARG A 413 14.67 -23.77 18.19
N VAL A 414 14.28 -24.26 17.03
CA VAL A 414 14.25 -23.51 15.77
C VAL A 414 13.31 -22.30 15.89
N ARG A 415 12.13 -22.46 16.50
CA ARG A 415 11.21 -21.33 16.75
C ARG A 415 11.78 -20.28 17.71
N GLU A 416 12.40 -20.73 18.81
CA GLU A 416 13.02 -19.83 19.78
C GLU A 416 14.16 -19.03 19.18
N MET A 417 15.05 -19.71 18.44
CA MET A 417 16.22 -19.08 17.84
C MET A 417 15.83 -18.13 16.70
N ALA A 418 14.80 -18.47 15.92
CA ALA A 418 14.24 -17.57 14.91
C ALA A 418 13.68 -16.27 15.48
N ALA A 419 13.20 -16.27 16.73
CA ALA A 419 12.69 -15.06 17.37
C ALA A 419 13.81 -14.09 17.76
N GLN A 420 15.04 -14.56 17.91
CA GLN A 420 16.19 -13.76 18.33
C GLN A 420 16.69 -12.83 17.20
N PRO A 421 17.31 -11.68 17.54
CA PRO A 421 17.86 -10.73 16.57
C PRO A 421 18.89 -11.34 15.59
N ASP A 422 19.64 -12.37 15.99
CA ASP A 422 20.62 -13.04 15.11
C ASP A 422 20.11 -14.37 14.51
N GLY A 423 18.80 -14.64 14.61
CA GLY A 423 18.20 -15.93 14.23
C GLY A 423 18.38 -16.31 12.75
N HIS A 424 18.67 -15.33 11.89
CA HIS A 424 18.93 -15.44 10.45
C HIS A 424 19.96 -16.52 10.11
N ALA A 425 21.15 -16.42 10.72
CA ALA A 425 22.27 -17.32 10.46
C ALA A 425 21.93 -18.75 10.89
N TYR A 426 21.19 -18.89 11.99
CA TYR A 426 20.78 -20.21 12.48
C TYR A 426 19.71 -20.85 11.61
N VAL A 427 18.72 -20.08 11.15
CA VAL A 427 17.70 -20.56 10.21
C VAL A 427 18.34 -21.06 8.93
N GLN A 428 19.38 -20.38 8.46
CA GLN A 428 20.13 -20.79 7.26
C GLN A 428 20.87 -22.10 7.50
N VAL A 429 21.55 -22.26 8.64
CA VAL A 429 22.17 -23.56 9.01
C VAL A 429 21.15 -24.69 9.08
N VAL A 430 19.97 -24.44 9.66
CA VAL A 430 18.90 -25.47 9.75
C VAL A 430 18.33 -25.78 8.37
N HIS A 431 18.22 -24.79 7.49
CA HIS A 431 17.86 -24.98 6.09
C HIS A 431 18.91 -25.83 5.36
N ASP A 432 20.19 -25.59 5.55
CA ASP A 432 21.25 -26.38 4.90
C ASP A 432 21.29 -27.83 5.41
N LEU A 433 20.91 -28.06 6.67
CA LEU A 433 20.88 -29.39 7.28
C LEU A 433 19.61 -30.20 6.96
N PHE A 434 18.47 -29.55 6.79
CA PHE A 434 17.15 -30.21 6.72
C PHE A 434 16.22 -29.73 5.61
N GLY A 435 16.63 -28.71 4.86
CA GLY A 435 15.89 -28.20 3.71
C GLY A 435 15.78 -29.24 2.59
N PRO A 436 14.83 -29.07 1.65
CA PRO A 436 14.75 -29.93 0.48
C PRO A 436 16.09 -29.88 -0.27
N ALA A 437 16.62 -31.05 -0.66
CA ALA A 437 17.76 -31.08 -1.56
C ALA A 437 17.39 -30.28 -2.81
N GLU A 438 18.19 -29.26 -3.15
CA GLU A 438 18.03 -28.57 -4.44
C GLU A 438 18.02 -29.65 -5.54
N PRO A 439 17.11 -29.56 -6.54
CA PRO A 439 17.21 -30.42 -7.70
C PRO A 439 18.60 -30.21 -8.28
N ALA A 440 19.39 -31.28 -8.35
CA ALA A 440 20.73 -31.23 -8.91
C ALA A 440 20.66 -30.57 -10.29
N GLY A 441 21.06 -29.30 -10.37
CA GLY A 441 21.27 -28.63 -11.64
C GLY A 441 22.27 -29.45 -12.46
N PRO A 442 22.20 -29.38 -13.80
CA PRO A 442 23.12 -30.13 -14.64
C PRO A 442 24.58 -29.86 -14.21
N PRO A 443 25.44 -30.89 -14.20
CA PRO A 443 26.78 -30.77 -13.68
C PRO A 443 27.50 -29.63 -14.39
N ARG A 444 28.00 -28.66 -13.62
CA ARG A 444 28.87 -27.61 -14.15
C ARG A 444 30.11 -28.28 -14.74
N PRO A 445 30.49 -27.99 -16.00
CA PRO A 445 31.65 -28.62 -16.59
C PRO A 445 32.92 -28.16 -15.88
N GLY A 446 33.62 -29.14 -15.29
CA GLY A 446 35.07 -29.16 -15.07
C GLY A 446 35.69 -28.06 -14.20
N THR A 447 35.81 -28.31 -12.90
CA THR A 447 37.03 -27.90 -12.17
C THR A 447 37.85 -29.16 -11.94
N THR A 448 38.76 -29.43 -12.88
CA THR A 448 39.84 -30.40 -12.67
C THR A 448 40.63 -29.96 -11.45
N ALA A 449 40.59 -30.79 -10.40
CA ALA A 449 41.48 -30.67 -9.27
C ALA A 449 42.92 -30.82 -9.75
N GLU A 450 43.75 -29.80 -9.51
CA GLU A 450 45.20 -29.93 -9.58
C GLU A 450 45.66 -30.87 -8.45
N PRO A 451 46.48 -31.90 -8.74
CA PRO A 451 47.09 -32.70 -7.70
C PRO A 451 48.31 -31.95 -7.15
N THR A 452 48.34 -31.82 -5.83
CA THR A 452 49.47 -31.36 -5.04
C THR A 452 50.74 -32.16 -5.36
N GLY A 453 51.80 -31.47 -5.77
CA GLY A 453 53.10 -32.06 -6.08
C GLY A 453 53.87 -32.52 -4.85
N SER A 454 54.55 -33.66 -4.98
CA SER A 454 55.64 -34.12 -4.11
C SER A 454 56.89 -34.43 -4.95
N HIS A 455 58.05 -34.14 -4.37
CA HIS A 455 59.38 -34.01 -4.97
C HIS A 455 59.97 -35.17 -5.82
N GLY A 456 60.48 -34.80 -7.02
CA GLY A 456 61.81 -35.07 -7.62
C GLY A 456 62.27 -36.50 -8.02
N PRO A 457 63.36 -36.67 -8.81
CA PRO A 457 64.04 -35.75 -9.74
C PRO A 457 64.39 -36.35 -11.15
N GLY A 458 64.55 -35.46 -12.14
CA GLY A 458 65.55 -35.54 -13.24
C GLY A 458 65.40 -36.58 -14.36
N THR A 459 65.20 -36.13 -15.62
CA THR A 459 66.21 -36.12 -16.71
C THR A 459 65.59 -35.72 -18.06
N SER A 460 66.14 -34.64 -18.64
CA SER A 460 66.50 -34.39 -20.06
C SER A 460 65.66 -34.95 -21.22
N ALA A 461 65.12 -34.06 -22.08
CA ALA A 461 65.54 -33.85 -23.48
C ALA A 461 64.43 -33.22 -24.36
N GLU A 462 64.71 -32.05 -24.91
CA GLU A 462 64.12 -31.42 -26.11
C GLU A 462 64.83 -31.95 -27.39
N PRO A 463 64.55 -31.48 -28.64
CA PRO A 463 63.35 -30.86 -29.25
C PRO A 463 63.07 -31.42 -30.67
N THR A 464 62.02 -30.94 -31.39
CA THR A 464 62.07 -30.52 -32.83
C THR A 464 60.69 -30.17 -33.44
N GLY A 465 60.51 -28.91 -33.85
CA GLY A 465 60.27 -28.50 -35.26
C GLY A 465 58.89 -28.66 -35.96
N PRO A 466 58.28 -27.57 -36.50
CA PRO A 466 57.07 -27.54 -37.37
C PRO A 466 57.47 -27.40 -38.89
N PRO A 467 56.69 -26.86 -39.88
CA PRO A 467 55.26 -26.45 -40.03
C PRO A 467 54.59 -26.86 -41.40
N GLY A 468 53.33 -26.45 -41.68
CA GLY A 468 52.86 -26.13 -43.06
C GLY A 468 51.41 -26.47 -43.49
N PRO A 469 50.81 -25.79 -44.51
CA PRO A 469 49.40 -25.31 -44.52
C PRO A 469 48.52 -25.65 -45.75
N GLY A 470 47.26 -25.14 -45.79
CA GLY A 470 46.36 -25.00 -46.97
C GLY A 470 45.19 -26.01 -47.00
N THR A 471 43.95 -25.75 -47.48
CA THR A 471 43.42 -24.71 -48.37
C THR A 471 41.86 -24.75 -48.37
N THR A 472 41.27 -23.64 -48.82
CA THR A 472 39.88 -23.27 -49.15
C THR A 472 39.08 -24.18 -50.11
N ALA A 473 37.73 -24.22 -49.98
CA ALA A 473 36.76 -23.92 -51.07
C ALA A 473 35.27 -24.18 -50.68
N GLU A 474 34.43 -23.14 -50.84
CA GLU A 474 32.98 -23.15 -51.12
C GLU A 474 32.80 -22.92 -52.65
N PRO A 475 31.60 -22.75 -53.27
CA PRO A 475 30.20 -23.09 -52.93
C PRO A 475 29.41 -23.72 -54.13
N THR A 476 28.15 -24.14 -53.95
CA THR A 476 27.10 -24.08 -55.01
C THR A 476 25.68 -24.29 -54.43
N GLY A 477 24.72 -23.45 -54.89
CA GLY A 477 23.28 -23.52 -54.59
C GLY A 477 22.41 -24.18 -55.69
N PRO A 478 21.11 -23.84 -55.83
CA PRO A 478 19.95 -24.75 -55.65
C PRO A 478 19.17 -25.08 -56.96
N PRO A 479 18.00 -25.77 -56.91
CA PRO A 479 16.67 -25.09 -56.89
C PRO A 479 15.51 -25.81 -56.13
N GLY A 480 14.39 -25.09 -55.87
CA GLY A 480 13.11 -25.57 -55.25
C GLY A 480 12.12 -26.21 -56.27
N PRO A 481 10.76 -26.09 -56.18
CA PRO A 481 9.82 -25.63 -55.13
C PRO A 481 8.50 -26.48 -54.99
N GLY A 482 7.55 -26.05 -54.14
CA GLY A 482 6.11 -26.46 -54.12
C GLY A 482 5.65 -27.01 -52.75
N THR A 483 4.49 -26.68 -52.13
CA THR A 483 3.26 -26.01 -52.57
C THR A 483 2.47 -25.52 -51.33
N THR A 484 1.64 -24.51 -51.57
CA THR A 484 0.71 -23.72 -50.75
C THR A 484 -0.46 -24.45 -50.08
N ALA A 485 -0.93 -23.97 -48.92
CA ALA A 485 -2.35 -23.65 -48.64
C ALA A 485 -2.50 -22.84 -47.33
N ASP A 486 -3.34 -21.81 -47.36
CA ASP A 486 -3.62 -20.77 -46.35
C ASP A 486 -5.02 -21.02 -45.68
N PRO A 487 -5.67 -20.10 -44.94
CA PRO A 487 -5.94 -20.18 -43.50
C PRO A 487 -7.45 -20.20 -43.14
N SER A 488 -7.82 -20.31 -41.85
CA SER A 488 -8.97 -19.64 -41.16
C SER A 488 -9.57 -20.46 -40.00
N GLU A 489 -9.53 -19.92 -38.77
CA GLU A 489 -10.70 -19.65 -37.88
C GLU A 489 -10.24 -19.24 -36.46
N PRO A 490 -10.86 -18.21 -35.83
CA PRO A 490 -10.57 -17.79 -34.46
C PRO A 490 -11.44 -18.53 -33.42
N PRO A 491 -11.00 -18.63 -32.15
CA PRO A 491 -11.78 -19.30 -31.11
C PRO A 491 -12.92 -18.40 -30.58
N GLY A 492 -14.11 -18.99 -30.42
CA GLY A 492 -15.33 -18.31 -29.97
C GLY A 492 -15.37 -17.95 -28.46
N PRO A 493 -16.34 -17.10 -28.06
CA PRO A 493 -16.44 -16.56 -26.69
C PRO A 493 -17.10 -17.52 -25.68
N PRO A 494 -16.86 -17.34 -24.37
CA PRO A 494 -17.47 -18.16 -23.32
C PRO A 494 -18.95 -17.78 -23.05
N PRO A 495 -19.77 -18.70 -22.50
CA PRO A 495 -21.19 -18.47 -22.30
C PRO A 495 -21.50 -17.60 -21.06
N ALA A 496 -22.55 -16.79 -21.20
CA ALA A 496 -23.11 -15.90 -20.17
C ALA A 496 -23.90 -16.67 -19.09
N PRO A 497 -24.02 -16.12 -17.86
CA PRO A 497 -24.76 -16.73 -16.76
C PRO A 497 -26.28 -16.54 -16.92
N THR A 498 -27.03 -17.60 -16.60
CA THR A 498 -28.49 -17.63 -16.57
C THR A 498 -29.04 -16.86 -15.36
N SER A 499 -30.00 -15.97 -15.63
CA SER A 499 -30.82 -15.29 -14.64
C SER A 499 -32.25 -15.85 -14.61
N ALA A 500 -32.87 -15.71 -13.43
CA ALA A 500 -34.30 -15.82 -13.10
C ALA A 500 -34.80 -17.17 -12.53
N THR A 501 -35.25 -17.16 -11.27
CA THR A 501 -36.69 -17.24 -10.94
C THR A 501 -36.92 -16.91 -9.46
N THR A 502 -37.60 -15.79 -9.20
CA THR A 502 -38.47 -15.54 -8.02
C THR A 502 -39.92 -15.74 -8.50
N PRO A 503 -40.86 -16.25 -7.70
CA PRO A 503 -41.73 -15.43 -6.84
C PRO A 503 -42.08 -16.19 -5.52
N ALA A 504 -42.80 -15.74 -4.48
CA ALA A 504 -43.80 -14.69 -4.31
C ALA A 504 -44.04 -14.43 -2.79
N THR A 505 -44.40 -13.19 -2.45
CA THR A 505 -45.47 -12.75 -1.51
C THR A 505 -45.61 -13.29 -0.07
N HIS A 506 -45.42 -12.36 0.90
CA HIS A 506 -46.19 -12.02 2.13
C HIS A 506 -47.46 -12.83 2.49
N PRO A 507 -47.87 -12.92 3.79
CA PRO A 507 -48.05 -11.77 4.69
C PRO A 507 -47.72 -11.94 6.20
N ALA A 508 -47.60 -10.80 6.89
CA ALA A 508 -47.70 -10.69 8.35
C ALA A 508 -49.13 -10.99 8.82
N PRO A 509 -49.37 -11.32 10.12
CA PRO A 509 -49.82 -10.24 11.02
C PRO A 509 -49.52 -10.40 12.53
N LYS A 510 -49.66 -9.26 13.24
CA LYS A 510 -50.27 -9.05 14.58
C LYS A 510 -49.45 -9.40 15.85
N THR A 511 -48.97 -8.40 16.58
CA THR A 511 -49.57 -7.67 17.75
C THR A 511 -49.39 -8.35 19.11
N GLY A 512 -48.84 -7.58 20.07
CA GLY A 512 -49.26 -7.61 21.46
C GLY A 512 -48.16 -7.92 22.49
N GLY A 513 -48.05 -7.05 23.52
CA GLY A 513 -47.65 -7.49 24.86
C GLY A 513 -46.53 -6.70 25.55
N ASP A 514 -46.92 -5.61 26.19
CA ASP A 514 -46.57 -5.16 27.56
C ASP A 514 -45.13 -5.16 28.13
N ARG A 515 -44.84 -3.97 28.68
CA ARG A 515 -43.95 -3.52 29.77
C ARG A 515 -43.81 -4.48 30.98
N PRO A 516 -42.85 -4.26 31.92
CA PRO A 516 -42.21 -3.00 32.33
C PRO A 516 -40.78 -2.76 31.89
#